data_AF-A0A931YSJ6-F1
#
_entry.id   AF-A0A931YSJ6-F1
#
_cell.length_a   1.000
_cell.length_b   1.000
_cell.length_c   1.000
_cell.angle_alpha   90.00
_cell.angle_beta   90.00
_cell.angle_gamma   90.00
#
_symmetry.space_group_name_H-M   'P 1'
#
loop_
_entity.id
_entity.type
_entity.pdbx_description
1 polymer ?
#
loop_
_entity_poly.entity_id
_entity_poly.type
_entity_poly.pdbx_seq_one_letter_code
_entity_poly.pdbx_strand_id
1 'polypeptide(L)'
;MVNTAIKDQILNHALDGRKLKSSYEKDTLCIASGERIDILVKITHFASQKKYLSCNLSAGITIMHDYNLRGMVSTGKYPMGALTIFDIRSKQKVAQPETHVKGKPYNPLEH
;
A
#
# COMPACT_ATOMS: atom_id res chain seq x y z
N MET A 1 -13.82 -0.72 -16.81
CA MET A 1 -12.60 -1.54 -16.69
C MET A 1 -11.75 -0.91 -15.60
N VAL A 2 -11.44 -1.67 -14.56
CA VAL A 2 -10.60 -1.26 -13.42
C VAL A 2 -9.25 -1.93 -13.61
N ASN A 3 -8.14 -1.20 -13.53
CA ASN A 3 -6.82 -1.77 -13.71
C ASN A 3 -6.12 -1.79 -12.36
N THR A 4 -6.23 -2.88 -11.61
CA THR A 4 -5.63 -2.90 -10.28
C THR A 4 -4.14 -3.17 -10.38
N ALA A 5 -3.32 -2.25 -9.89
CA ALA A 5 -1.88 -2.40 -9.80
C ALA A 5 -1.44 -2.63 -8.35
N ILE A 6 -0.53 -3.58 -8.17
CA ILE A 6 0.26 -3.81 -6.97
C ILE A 6 1.73 -3.76 -7.39
N LYS A 7 2.55 -3.02 -6.66
CA LYS A 7 3.98 -2.88 -6.97
C LYS A 7 4.85 -4.07 -6.51
N ASP A 8 4.22 -5.06 -5.88
CA ASP A 8 4.77 -6.39 -5.60
C ASP A 8 4.14 -7.43 -6.53
N GLN A 9 4.83 -8.56 -6.73
CA GLN A 9 4.32 -9.65 -7.56
C GLN A 9 3.03 -10.24 -6.98
N ILE A 10 1.98 -10.19 -7.78
CA ILE A 10 0.74 -10.93 -7.55
C ILE A 10 0.70 -12.16 -8.45
N LEU A 11 0.36 -13.30 -7.85
CA LEU A 11 0.11 -14.53 -8.57
C LEU A 11 -1.38 -14.64 -8.82
N ASN A 12 -1.80 -14.56 -10.09
CA ASN A 12 -3.17 -14.85 -10.46
C ASN A 12 -3.39 -16.37 -10.42
N HIS A 13 -4.36 -16.81 -9.62
CA HIS A 13 -4.62 -18.23 -9.37
C HIS A 13 -5.99 -18.71 -9.84
N ALA A 14 -7.00 -17.84 -9.90
CA ALA A 14 -8.34 -18.19 -10.35
C ALA A 14 -9.05 -17.04 -11.07
N LEU A 15 -9.98 -17.40 -11.96
CA LEU A 15 -10.88 -16.49 -12.66
C LEU A 15 -12.32 -16.96 -12.43
N ASP A 16 -13.18 -16.06 -11.98
CA ASP A 16 -14.59 -16.30 -11.62
C ASP A 16 -14.79 -17.51 -10.71
N GLY A 17 -13.91 -17.66 -9.72
CA GLY A 17 -13.91 -18.76 -8.74
C GLY A 17 -13.41 -20.10 -9.29
N ARG A 18 -12.88 -20.14 -10.52
CA ARG A 18 -12.31 -21.34 -11.13
C ARG A 18 -10.80 -21.25 -11.20
N LYS A 19 -10.12 -22.26 -10.64
CA LYS A 19 -8.67 -22.37 -10.68
C LYS A 19 -8.15 -22.34 -12.12
N LEU A 20 -7.14 -21.53 -12.38
CA LEU A 20 -6.47 -21.47 -13.67
C LEU A 20 -5.63 -22.73 -13.91
N LYS A 21 -5.53 -23.16 -15.17
CA LYS A 21 -4.64 -24.28 -15.57
C LYS A 21 -3.18 -23.99 -15.25
N SER A 22 -2.78 -22.74 -15.41
CA SER A 22 -1.47 -22.22 -15.04
C SER A 22 -1.65 -20.88 -14.33
N SER A 23 -1.07 -20.77 -13.14
CA SER A 23 -0.97 -19.49 -12.46
C SER A 23 0.15 -18.65 -13.08
N TYR A 24 0.00 -17.34 -13.07
CA TYR A 24 0.99 -16.43 -13.65
C TYR A 24 1.17 -15.20 -12.77
N GLU A 25 2.37 -14.63 -12.81
CA GLU A 25 2.70 -13.44 -12.05
C GLU A 25 2.45 -12.17 -12.87
N LYS A 26 1.84 -11.17 -12.24
CA LYS A 26 1.67 -9.82 -12.74
C LYS A 26 1.90 -8.81 -11.62
N ASP A 27 2.02 -7.56 -11.99
CA ASP A 27 1.96 -6.39 -11.11
C ASP A 27 0.62 -5.65 -11.30
N THR A 28 0.06 -5.66 -12.52
CA THR A 28 -1.23 -5.05 -12.86
C THR A 28 -2.18 -6.06 -13.48
N LEU A 29 -3.43 -6.06 -13.04
CA LEU A 29 -4.52 -6.87 -13.59
C LEU A 29 -5.68 -5.98 -14.03
N CYS A 30 -6.12 -6.15 -15.27
CA CYS A 30 -7.33 -5.54 -15.78
C CYS A 30 -8.54 -6.40 -15.35
N ILE A 31 -9.52 -5.77 -14.74
CA ILE A 31 -10.77 -6.40 -14.30
C ILE A 31 -11.91 -5.69 -15.03
N ALA A 32 -12.63 -6.43 -15.87
CA ALA A 32 -13.83 -5.97 -16.53
C ALA A 32 -15.06 -6.11 -15.63
N SER A 33 -16.17 -5.51 -16.07
CA SER A 33 -17.42 -5.55 -15.31
C SER A 33 -17.92 -7.00 -15.20
N GLY A 34 -18.10 -7.47 -13.96
CA GLY A 34 -18.59 -8.82 -13.68
C GLY A 34 -17.51 -9.89 -13.54
N GLU A 35 -16.26 -9.59 -13.87
CA GLU A 35 -15.13 -10.51 -13.65
C GLU A 35 -14.70 -10.51 -12.17
N ARG A 36 -14.29 -11.67 -11.67
CA ARG A 36 -13.66 -11.86 -10.37
C ARG A 36 -12.32 -12.55 -10.57
N ILE A 37 -11.27 -12.05 -9.94
CA ILE A 37 -9.94 -12.64 -10.01
C ILE A 37 -9.46 -12.93 -8.61
N ASP A 38 -9.03 -14.16 -8.36
CA ASP A 38 -8.41 -14.54 -7.09
C ASP A 38 -6.89 -14.44 -7.23
N ILE A 39 -6.30 -13.56 -6.41
CA ILE A 39 -4.88 -13.26 -6.43
C ILE A 39 -4.22 -13.65 -5.11
N LEU A 40 -2.96 -14.09 -5.21
CA LEU A 40 -2.06 -14.29 -4.09
C LEU A 40 -1.02 -13.17 -4.12
N VAL A 41 -1.01 -12.31 -3.11
CA VAL A 41 -0.05 -11.22 -2.98
C VAL A 41 1.15 -11.69 -2.17
N LYS A 42 2.34 -11.69 -2.76
CA LYS A 42 3.59 -11.96 -2.03
C LYS A 42 4.10 -10.68 -1.42
N ILE A 43 3.80 -10.45 -0.14
CA ILE A 43 4.37 -9.29 0.58
C ILE A 43 5.83 -9.62 0.92
N THR A 44 6.75 -8.88 0.30
CA THR A 44 8.18 -9.08 0.52
C THR A 44 8.58 -8.67 1.93
N HIS A 45 9.44 -9.46 2.59
CA HIS A 45 9.87 -9.18 3.97
C HIS A 45 10.54 -7.80 4.08
N PHE A 46 10.38 -7.11 5.22
CA PHE A 46 10.95 -5.78 5.49
C PHE A 46 12.48 -5.66 5.24
N ALA A 47 13.19 -6.78 5.32
CA ALA A 47 14.62 -6.86 5.02
C ALA A 47 14.94 -6.67 3.52
N SER A 48 13.96 -6.78 2.62
CA SER A 48 14.15 -6.50 1.21
C SER A 48 14.21 -4.98 1.03
N GLN A 49 15.42 -4.42 0.92
CA GLN A 49 15.66 -2.98 0.75
C GLN A 49 15.26 -2.45 -0.63
N LYS A 50 14.24 -3.04 -1.28
CA LYS A 50 13.74 -2.54 -2.57
C LYS A 50 13.02 -1.23 -2.34
N LYS A 51 13.68 -0.13 -2.71
CA LYS A 51 13.06 1.19 -2.83
C LYS A 51 12.34 1.26 -4.18
N TYR A 52 11.03 1.49 -4.17
CA TYR A 52 10.26 1.67 -5.39
C TYR A 52 10.24 3.15 -5.80
N LEU A 53 10.90 3.45 -6.92
CA LEU A 53 11.13 4.82 -7.45
C LEU A 53 9.86 5.58 -7.82
N SER A 54 8.75 4.89 -8.12
CA SER A 54 7.51 5.51 -8.59
C SER A 54 6.55 5.94 -7.48
N CYS A 55 6.87 5.72 -6.21
CA CYS A 55 6.04 6.16 -5.07
C CYS A 55 6.84 6.60 -3.84
N ASN A 56 8.18 6.64 -3.89
CA ASN A 56 9.04 7.02 -2.77
C ASN A 56 8.75 6.23 -1.46
N LEU A 57 8.34 4.97 -1.57
CA LEU A 57 8.00 4.15 -0.40
C LEU A 57 9.19 3.32 0.07
N SER A 58 9.32 3.23 1.40
CA SER A 58 10.34 2.45 2.10
C SER A 58 10.02 0.95 2.08
N ALA A 59 11.03 0.13 2.35
CA ALA A 59 10.87 -1.31 2.56
C ALA A 59 9.74 -1.61 3.56
N GLY A 60 8.88 -2.56 3.22
CA GLY A 60 7.75 -2.99 4.05
C GLY A 60 6.46 -2.17 3.91
N ILE A 61 6.35 -1.29 2.91
CA ILE A 61 5.08 -0.66 2.54
C ILE A 61 4.77 -0.94 1.07
N THR A 62 3.61 -1.52 0.81
CA THR A 62 3.12 -1.82 -0.55
C THR A 62 1.76 -1.17 -0.77
N ILE A 63 1.55 -0.54 -1.93
CA ILE A 63 0.26 0.07 -2.29
C ILE A 63 -0.40 -0.76 -3.40
N MET A 64 -1.69 -0.97 -3.23
CA MET A 64 -2.61 -1.51 -4.24
C MET A 64 -3.64 -0.45 -4.59
N HIS A 65 -3.78 -0.12 -5.87
CA HIS A 65 -4.75 0.88 -6.31
C HIS A 65 -5.16 0.66 -7.76
N ASP A 66 -6.22 1.35 -8.21
CA ASP A 66 -6.53 1.42 -9.64
C ASP A 66 -5.47 2.26 -10.36
N TYR A 67 -4.76 1.66 -11.30
CA TYR A 67 -3.76 2.29 -12.17
C TYR A 67 -4.40 3.16 -13.24
N ASN A 68 -5.71 3.03 -13.47
CA ASN A 68 -6.45 3.99 -14.26
C ASN A 68 -6.59 5.30 -13.46
N LEU A 69 -5.79 6.30 -13.79
CA LEU A 69 -5.79 7.61 -13.13
C LEU A 69 -7.18 8.26 -13.09
N ARG A 70 -8.03 8.02 -14.10
CA ARG A 70 -9.40 8.53 -14.10
C ARG A 70 -10.24 7.95 -12.96
N GLY A 71 -10.00 6.68 -12.58
CA GLY A 71 -10.64 6.04 -11.43
C GLY A 71 -10.10 6.53 -10.09
N MET A 72 -8.92 7.15 -10.08
CA MET A 72 -8.25 7.66 -8.88
C MET A 72 -8.47 9.15 -8.60
N VAL A 73 -9.14 9.86 -9.51
CA VAL A 73 -9.40 11.29 -9.40
C VAL A 73 -10.90 11.53 -9.27
N SER A 74 -11.30 12.31 -8.26
CA SER A 74 -12.67 12.78 -8.11
C SER A 74 -12.67 14.29 -7.89
N THR A 75 -13.47 15.05 -8.64
CA THR A 75 -13.54 16.52 -8.57
C THR A 75 -12.19 17.23 -8.73
N GLY A 76 -11.27 16.65 -9.51
CA GLY A 76 -9.91 17.18 -9.71
C GLY A 76 -8.94 16.91 -8.54
N LYS A 77 -9.36 16.15 -7.52
CA LYS A 77 -8.54 15.77 -6.36
C LYS A 77 -8.03 14.33 -6.50
N TYR A 78 -6.79 14.11 -6.09
CA TYR A 78 -6.09 12.82 -6.08
C TYR A 78 -5.36 12.62 -4.73
N PRO A 79 -5.31 11.40 -4.17
CA PRO A 79 -6.00 10.17 -4.58
C PRO A 79 -7.39 10.04 -3.93
N MET A 80 -8.43 9.76 -4.72
CA MET A 80 -9.82 9.62 -4.24
C MET A 80 -10.49 8.30 -4.64
N GLY A 81 -9.82 7.45 -5.43
CA GLY A 81 -10.32 6.16 -5.88
C GLY A 81 -9.99 5.00 -4.95
N ALA A 82 -10.25 3.77 -5.42
CA ALA A 82 -9.94 2.55 -4.68
C ALA A 82 -8.42 2.43 -4.48
N LEU A 83 -7.99 2.51 -3.22
CA LEU A 83 -6.60 2.41 -2.80
C LEU A 83 -6.50 1.70 -1.45
N THR A 84 -5.51 0.85 -1.31
CA THR A 84 -5.18 0.13 -0.08
C THR A 84 -3.68 0.14 0.11
N ILE A 85 -3.25 0.28 1.36
CA ILE A 85 -1.84 0.29 1.75
C ILE A 85 -1.61 -0.90 2.68
N PHE A 86 -0.69 -1.77 2.29
CA PHE A 86 -0.16 -2.85 3.11
C PHE A 86 1.08 -2.32 3.82
N ASP A 87 0.99 -2.10 5.13
CA ASP A 87 2.13 -1.72 5.96
C ASP A 87 2.51 -2.90 6.86
N ILE A 88 3.62 -3.55 6.53
CA ILE A 88 4.18 -4.69 7.27
C ILE A 88 5.41 -4.31 8.08
N ARG A 89 5.73 -3.02 8.17
CA ARG A 89 6.68 -2.56 9.19
C ARG A 89 6.05 -2.98 10.51
N SER A 90 6.78 -3.80 11.29
CA SER A 90 6.31 -4.16 12.63
C SER A 90 5.85 -2.88 13.30
N LYS A 91 4.63 -2.83 13.83
CA LYS A 91 4.25 -1.79 14.78
C LYS A 91 5.21 -1.94 15.96
N GLN A 92 6.40 -1.35 15.85
CA GLN A 92 7.27 -1.13 17.00
C GLN A 92 6.36 -0.46 17.99
N LYS A 93 6.20 -1.10 19.16
CA LYS A 93 5.37 -0.65 20.27
C LYS A 93 5.37 0.86 20.25
N VAL A 94 4.19 1.47 20.13
CA VAL A 94 4.00 2.90 20.36
C VAL A 94 4.82 3.21 21.60
N ALA A 95 5.93 3.92 21.44
CA ALA A 95 6.70 4.39 22.58
C ALA A 95 5.67 5.13 23.43
N GLN A 96 5.46 4.64 24.66
CA GLN A 96 4.62 5.35 25.60
C GLN A 96 5.11 6.80 25.59
N PRO A 97 4.21 7.80 25.45
CA PRO A 97 4.64 9.19 25.45
C PRO A 97 5.51 9.38 26.68
N GLU A 98 6.75 9.80 26.42
CA GLU A 98 7.79 9.89 27.42
C GLU A 98 7.23 10.66 28.63
N THR A 99 7.41 10.06 29.79
CA THR A 99 7.01 10.63 31.08
C THR A 99 7.42 12.10 31.13
N HIS A 100 6.44 12.97 31.41
CA HIS A 100 6.64 14.41 31.58
C HIS A 100 7.89 14.68 32.42
N VAL A 101 8.97 15.13 31.78
CA VAL A 101 10.09 15.75 32.46
C VAL A 101 9.52 17.00 33.15
N LYS A 102 9.49 16.99 34.49
CA LYS A 102 9.20 18.16 35.32
C LYS A 102 10.34 19.18 35.16
N GLY A 103 10.38 19.88 34.02
CA GLY A 103 11.21 21.06 33.80
C GLY A 103 10.33 22.30 33.89
N LYS A 104 10.72 23.28 34.71
CA LYS A 104 10.01 24.57 34.82
C LYS A 104 9.89 25.24 33.43
N PRO A 105 8.76 25.89 33.12
CA PRO A 105 8.61 26.61 31.85
C PRO A 105 9.63 27.75 31.78
N TYR A 106 10.28 27.87 30.62
CA TYR A 106 11.18 28.97 30.28
C TYR A 106 10.42 30.31 30.31
N ASN A 107 10.91 31.27 31.11
CA ASN A 107 10.38 32.62 31.20
C ASN A 107 11.33 33.59 30.47
N PRO A 108 10.92 34.21 29.33
CA PRO A 108 11.80 35.08 28.54
C PRO A 108 12.02 36.49 29.13
N LEU A 109 11.71 36.72 30.41
CA LEU A 109 11.84 38.03 31.07
C LEU A 109 12.86 38.06 32.23
N GLU A 110 13.62 36.97 32.45
CA GLU A 110 14.75 36.98 33.37
C GLU A 110 16.05 37.22 32.58
N HIS A 111 16.49 38.47 32.52
CA HIS A 111 17.84 38.90 32.14
C HIS A 111 18.43 39.75 33.26
#